data_AF-A0A8T5RB16-F1
#
_entry.id   AF-A0A8T5RB16-F1
#
_cell.length_a   1.000
_cell.length_b   1.000
_cell.length_c   1.000
_cell.angle_alpha   90.00
_cell.angle_beta   90.00
_cell.angle_gamma   90.00
#
_symmetry.space_group_name_H-M   'P 1'
#
loop_
_entity.id
_entity.type
_entity.pdbx_description
1 polymer ?
#
loop_
_entity_poly.entity_id
_entity_poly.type
_entity_poly.pdbx_seq_one_letter_code
_entity_poly.pdbx_strand_id
1 'polypeptide(L)'
;MKLIEIEGIGKDYAKTLEKEGLTEVGDLSSLSWNQMKELATKTKISPKLLDKWQEHADLMTLKGIGPEYSEVLNEIGIDSVKELAYRNPENTLKKIEQLDKEKPDIVRKLPTIKDIEGWIEAAKEKYNIKIEKEGPGMDIINIEGIGNKYSKKLESAGYKKCENLLSMTKEDIEKLAKSSGISAKLIDKWQEHADLMRIKGVGPEYAEALNQIGIDSVKEFAQRNPKNTLEKIEKLDKEKPDVIRKLPLLKDVENWIEQAKELK
;
A
#
# COMPACT_ATOMS: atom_id res chain seq x y z
N MET A 1 -12.24 -12.45 -22.63
CA MET A 1 -11.41 -11.90 -23.71
C MET A 1 -10.81 -13.05 -24.49
N LYS A 2 -10.68 -12.92 -25.80
CA LYS A 2 -10.12 -13.98 -26.66
C LYS A 2 -8.60 -13.95 -26.59
N LEU A 3 -7.94 -15.11 -26.74
CA LEU A 3 -6.47 -15.15 -26.71
C LEU A 3 -5.82 -14.31 -27.80
N ILE A 4 -6.44 -14.20 -28.97
CA ILE A 4 -5.92 -13.37 -30.07
C ILE A 4 -5.80 -11.88 -29.71
N GLU A 5 -6.48 -11.43 -28.65
CA GLU A 5 -6.39 -10.05 -28.16
C GLU A 5 -5.10 -9.81 -27.36
N ILE A 6 -4.41 -10.85 -26.88
CA ILE A 6 -3.13 -10.70 -26.18
C ILE A 6 -2.07 -10.20 -27.16
N GLU A 7 -1.39 -9.12 -26.77
CA GLU A 7 -0.32 -8.51 -27.55
C GLU A 7 0.76 -9.55 -27.94
N GLY A 8 1.00 -9.68 -29.24
CA GLY A 8 1.99 -10.60 -29.82
C GLY A 8 1.51 -12.01 -30.20
N ILE A 9 0.31 -12.48 -29.82
CA ILE A 9 -0.19 -13.81 -30.24
C ILE A 9 -0.51 -13.85 -31.75
N GLY A 10 -1.20 -12.84 -32.28
CA GLY A 10 -1.55 -12.81 -33.71
C GLY A 10 -2.38 -14.03 -34.19
N LYS A 11 -2.69 -14.09 -35.50
CA LYS A 11 -3.63 -15.10 -36.03
C LYS A 11 -3.08 -16.53 -36.02
N ASP A 12 -1.79 -16.70 -36.29
CA ASP A 12 -1.20 -18.02 -36.45
C ASP A 12 -0.91 -18.71 -35.12
N TYR A 13 -0.40 -17.99 -34.11
CA TYR A 13 -0.29 -18.57 -32.76
C TYR A 13 -1.66 -18.76 -32.12
N ALA A 14 -2.62 -17.85 -32.32
CA ALA A 14 -3.99 -18.06 -31.84
C ALA A 14 -4.57 -19.38 -32.37
N LYS A 15 -4.53 -19.62 -33.68
CA LYS A 15 -4.98 -20.89 -34.28
C LYS A 15 -4.23 -22.12 -33.74
N THR A 16 -2.96 -21.96 -33.40
CA THR A 16 -2.14 -23.04 -32.85
C THR A 16 -2.57 -23.36 -31.42
N LEU A 17 -2.80 -22.34 -30.58
CA LEU A 17 -3.29 -22.49 -29.21
C LEU A 17 -4.74 -23.00 -29.16
N GLU A 18 -5.60 -22.56 -30.10
CA GLU A 18 -6.98 -23.03 -30.24
C GLU A 18 -7.07 -24.54 -30.49
N LYS A 19 -6.12 -25.11 -31.26
CA LYS A 19 -6.04 -26.57 -31.49
C LYS A 19 -5.68 -27.35 -30.22
N GLU A 20 -4.99 -26.72 -29.28
CA GLU A 20 -4.69 -27.27 -27.96
C GLU A 20 -5.82 -26.99 -26.95
N GLY A 21 -6.96 -26.43 -27.40
CA GLY A 21 -8.13 -26.16 -26.57
C GLY A 21 -8.07 -24.84 -25.80
N LEU A 22 -7.09 -23.98 -26.08
CA LEU A 22 -6.96 -22.67 -25.45
C LEU A 22 -7.59 -21.62 -26.36
N THR A 23 -8.68 -20.99 -25.91
CA THR A 23 -9.45 -20.02 -26.73
C THR A 23 -9.61 -18.66 -26.05
N GLU A 24 -9.62 -18.65 -24.71
CA GLU A 24 -9.81 -17.47 -23.88
C GLU A 24 -8.58 -17.19 -23.01
N VAL A 25 -8.43 -15.93 -22.59
CA VAL A 25 -7.34 -15.51 -21.68
C VAL A 25 -7.31 -16.34 -20.38
N GLY A 26 -8.47 -16.78 -19.89
CA GLY A 26 -8.59 -17.63 -18.71
C GLY A 26 -7.93 -19.01 -18.88
N ASP A 27 -7.97 -19.55 -20.10
CA ASP A 27 -7.42 -20.87 -20.40
C ASP A 27 -5.89 -20.86 -20.27
N LEU A 28 -5.23 -19.79 -20.72
CA LEU A 28 -3.78 -19.67 -20.67
C LEU A 28 -3.27 -19.27 -19.27
N SER A 29 -3.92 -18.29 -18.63
CA SER A 29 -3.53 -17.80 -17.29
C SER A 29 -3.62 -18.87 -16.20
N SER A 30 -4.47 -19.89 -16.37
CA SER A 30 -4.65 -20.97 -15.39
C SER A 30 -3.69 -22.15 -15.54
N LEU A 31 -2.85 -22.17 -16.58
CA LEU A 31 -1.92 -23.28 -16.79
C LEU A 31 -0.82 -23.32 -15.74
N SER A 32 -0.57 -24.51 -15.19
CA SER A 32 0.61 -24.76 -14.36
C SER A 32 1.91 -24.77 -15.18
N TRP A 33 3.04 -24.63 -14.50
CA TRP A 33 4.38 -24.74 -15.11
C TRP A 33 4.57 -26.02 -15.95
N ASN A 34 4.06 -27.16 -15.48
CA ASN A 34 4.14 -28.43 -16.22
C ASN A 34 3.31 -28.38 -17.50
N GLN A 35 2.09 -27.83 -17.44
CA GLN A 35 1.22 -27.68 -18.60
C GLN A 35 1.82 -26.69 -19.61
N MET A 36 2.43 -25.60 -19.15
CA MET A 36 3.15 -24.65 -20.00
C MET A 36 4.33 -25.29 -20.72
N LYS A 37 5.10 -26.14 -20.04
CA LYS A 37 6.22 -26.88 -20.65
C LYS A 37 5.75 -27.91 -21.69
N GLU A 38 4.64 -28.59 -21.41
CA GLU A 38 4.02 -29.51 -22.36
C GLU A 38 3.50 -28.76 -23.60
N LEU A 39 2.81 -27.64 -23.38
CA LEU A 39 2.29 -26.77 -24.42
C LEU A 39 3.42 -26.26 -25.33
N ALA A 40 4.54 -25.80 -24.76
CA ALA A 40 5.73 -25.38 -25.51
C ALA A 40 6.25 -26.49 -26.43
N THR A 41 6.25 -27.74 -25.94
CA THR A 41 6.74 -28.90 -26.69
C THR A 41 5.80 -29.25 -27.85
N LYS A 42 4.48 -29.25 -27.61
CA LYS A 42 3.46 -29.58 -28.64
C LYS A 42 3.38 -28.52 -29.74
N THR A 43 3.30 -27.26 -29.32
CA THR A 43 3.11 -26.12 -30.23
C THR A 43 4.42 -25.67 -30.89
N LYS A 44 5.57 -26.08 -30.35
CA LYS A 44 6.91 -25.59 -30.71
C LYS A 44 7.08 -24.09 -30.51
N ILE A 45 6.23 -23.46 -29.70
CA ILE A 45 6.36 -22.07 -29.30
C ILE A 45 7.40 -21.99 -28.17
N SER A 46 8.26 -20.97 -28.20
CA SER A 46 9.29 -20.83 -27.17
C SER A 46 8.68 -20.60 -25.79
N PRO A 47 9.21 -21.23 -24.71
CA PRO A 47 8.70 -21.04 -23.35
C PRO A 47 8.59 -19.57 -22.95
N LYS A 48 9.64 -18.78 -23.22
CA LYS A 48 9.67 -17.33 -22.91
C LYS A 48 8.48 -16.56 -23.50
N LEU A 49 8.05 -16.91 -24.71
CA LEU A 49 6.94 -16.25 -25.37
C LEU A 49 5.60 -16.66 -24.77
N LEU A 50 5.46 -17.94 -24.41
CA LEU A 50 4.29 -18.43 -23.69
C LEU A 50 4.21 -17.81 -22.30
N ASP A 51 5.32 -17.67 -21.58
CA ASP A 51 5.38 -17.04 -20.26
C ASP A 51 4.90 -15.58 -20.35
N LYS A 52 5.43 -14.79 -21.30
CA LYS A 52 4.96 -13.41 -21.54
C LYS A 52 3.45 -13.36 -21.81
N TRP A 53 2.93 -14.25 -22.65
CA TRP A 53 1.49 -14.29 -22.92
C TRP A 53 0.66 -14.75 -21.72
N GLN A 54 1.20 -15.63 -20.87
CA GLN A 54 0.56 -16.05 -19.64
C GLN A 54 0.49 -14.92 -18.61
N GLU A 55 1.56 -14.12 -18.49
CA GLU A 55 1.62 -12.91 -17.66
C GLU A 55 0.55 -11.89 -18.09
N HIS A 56 0.46 -11.61 -19.40
CA HIS A 56 -0.59 -10.76 -19.94
C HIS A 56 -1.98 -11.34 -19.68
N ALA A 57 -2.15 -12.64 -19.91
CA ALA A 57 -3.41 -13.33 -19.70
C ALA A 57 -3.88 -13.21 -18.25
N ASP A 58 -2.99 -13.37 -17.26
CA ASP A 58 -3.33 -13.19 -15.84
C ASP A 58 -3.77 -11.75 -15.57
N LEU A 59 -3.01 -10.75 -16.01
CA LEU A 59 -3.39 -9.34 -15.84
C LEU A 59 -4.75 -9.01 -16.46
N MET A 60 -5.01 -9.50 -17.67
CA MET A 60 -6.29 -9.32 -18.39
C MET A 60 -7.48 -10.04 -17.73
N THR A 61 -7.27 -10.85 -16.68
CA THR A 61 -8.39 -11.35 -15.88
C THR A 61 -9.05 -10.27 -15.03
N LEU A 62 -8.35 -9.15 -14.73
CA LEU A 62 -8.94 -8.03 -14.01
C LEU A 62 -9.77 -7.13 -14.93
N LYS A 63 -10.96 -6.77 -14.46
CA LYS A 63 -11.84 -5.86 -15.18
C LYS A 63 -11.15 -4.50 -15.37
N GLY A 64 -11.10 -4.03 -16.61
CA GLY A 64 -10.50 -2.75 -16.97
C GLY A 64 -9.05 -2.85 -17.44
N ILE A 65 -8.40 -4.01 -17.30
CA ILE A 65 -7.08 -4.26 -17.89
C ILE A 65 -7.29 -4.98 -19.24
N GLY A 66 -7.15 -4.23 -20.33
CA GLY A 66 -7.14 -4.77 -21.70
C GLY A 66 -5.72 -5.03 -22.21
N PRO A 67 -5.56 -5.40 -23.49
CA PRO A 67 -4.27 -5.74 -24.10
C PRO A 67 -3.18 -4.68 -23.91
N GLU A 68 -3.51 -3.42 -24.21
CA GLU A 68 -2.55 -2.31 -24.10
C GLU A 68 -2.08 -2.11 -22.65
N TYR A 69 -2.99 -2.21 -21.68
CA TYR A 69 -2.63 -2.07 -20.27
C TYR A 69 -1.87 -3.28 -19.73
N SER A 70 -2.17 -4.50 -20.18
CA SER A 70 -1.37 -5.67 -19.81
C SER A 70 0.08 -5.58 -20.31
N GLU A 71 0.29 -5.10 -21.54
CA GLU A 71 1.65 -4.88 -22.08
C GLU A 71 2.38 -3.80 -21.28
N VAL A 72 1.74 -2.65 -21.05
CA VAL A 72 2.35 -1.56 -20.27
C VAL A 72 2.71 -2.00 -18.86
N LEU A 73 1.81 -2.70 -18.16
CA LEU A 73 2.07 -3.21 -16.81
C LEU A 73 3.25 -4.19 -16.82
N ASN A 74 3.30 -5.12 -17.78
CA ASN A 74 4.41 -6.06 -17.94
C ASN A 74 5.75 -5.34 -18.17
N GLU A 75 5.78 -4.36 -19.07
CA GLU A 75 6.99 -3.57 -19.41
C GLU A 75 7.53 -2.75 -18.24
N ILE A 76 6.68 -2.28 -17.32
CA ILE A 76 7.12 -1.61 -16.08
C ILE A 76 7.43 -2.60 -14.93
N GLY A 77 7.47 -3.90 -15.26
CA GLY A 77 7.84 -5.00 -14.39
C GLY A 77 6.70 -5.45 -13.47
N ILE A 78 5.44 -5.33 -13.90
CA ILE A 78 4.27 -5.89 -13.21
C ILE A 78 3.77 -7.07 -14.05
N ASP A 79 4.20 -8.28 -13.71
CA ASP A 79 3.99 -9.46 -14.55
C ASP A 79 2.74 -10.29 -14.20
N SER A 80 2.11 -10.01 -13.06
CA SER A 80 1.00 -10.80 -12.56
C SER A 80 0.02 -9.97 -11.73
N VAL A 81 -1.23 -10.44 -11.65
CA VAL A 81 -2.24 -9.84 -10.77
C VAL A 81 -1.79 -9.92 -9.32
N LYS A 82 -1.07 -10.99 -8.96
CA LYS A 82 -0.56 -11.15 -7.60
C LYS A 82 0.47 -10.08 -7.26
N GLU A 83 1.38 -9.77 -8.17
CA GLU A 83 2.34 -8.68 -7.97
C GLU A 83 1.64 -7.32 -7.93
N LEU A 84 0.69 -7.08 -8.84
CA LEU A 84 -0.08 -5.84 -8.91
C LEU A 84 -0.74 -5.51 -7.55
N ALA A 85 -1.22 -6.52 -6.83
CA ALA A 85 -1.84 -6.35 -5.51
C ALA A 85 -0.95 -5.66 -4.46
N TYR A 86 0.37 -5.62 -4.63
CA TYR A 86 1.30 -4.99 -3.70
C TYR A 86 1.88 -3.67 -4.20
N ARG A 87 1.41 -3.18 -5.34
CA ARG A 87 1.92 -1.94 -5.92
C ARG A 87 1.34 -0.70 -5.24
N ASN A 88 2.12 0.38 -5.28
CA ASN A 88 1.65 1.70 -4.91
C ASN A 88 1.05 2.38 -6.16
N PRO A 89 -0.20 2.89 -6.11
CA PRO A 89 -0.86 3.48 -7.28
C PRO A 89 -0.11 4.66 -7.89
N GLU A 90 0.40 5.60 -7.07
CA GLU A 90 1.06 6.81 -7.56
C GLU A 90 2.40 6.49 -8.25
N ASN A 91 3.20 5.61 -7.65
CA ASN A 91 4.46 5.16 -8.24
C ASN A 91 4.25 4.34 -9.52
N THR A 92 3.16 3.57 -9.57
CA THR A 92 2.79 2.82 -10.78
C THR A 92 2.43 3.78 -11.90
N LEU A 93 1.60 4.79 -11.63
CA LEU A 93 1.24 5.81 -12.61
C LEU A 93 2.46 6.55 -13.14
N LYS A 94 3.36 7.00 -12.25
CA LYS A 94 4.61 7.68 -12.64
C LYS A 94 5.47 6.83 -13.59
N LYS A 95 5.55 5.51 -13.35
CA LYS A 95 6.28 4.58 -14.24
C LYS A 95 5.60 4.44 -15.60
N ILE A 96 4.28 4.36 -15.65
CA ILE A 96 3.52 4.30 -16.90
C ILE A 96 3.73 5.59 -17.71
N GLU A 97 3.65 6.76 -17.06
CA GLU A 97 3.90 8.06 -17.71
C GLU A 97 5.35 8.20 -18.20
N GLN A 98 6.32 7.62 -17.49
CA GLN A 98 7.70 7.57 -17.96
C GLN A 98 7.82 6.68 -19.19
N LEU A 99 7.23 5.48 -19.17
CA LEU A 99 7.25 4.56 -20.30
C LEU A 99 6.60 5.17 -21.55
N ASP A 100 5.48 5.89 -21.40
CA ASP A 100 4.80 6.57 -22.51
C ASP A 100 5.68 7.67 -23.14
N LYS A 101 6.51 8.37 -22.35
CA LYS A 101 7.51 9.30 -22.89
C LYS A 101 8.61 8.60 -23.68
N GLU A 102 9.01 7.41 -23.24
CA GLU A 102 10.06 6.61 -23.90
C GLU A 102 9.53 5.89 -25.15
N LYS A 103 8.26 5.47 -25.12
CA LYS A 103 7.54 4.78 -26.19
C LYS A 103 6.18 5.46 -26.41
N PRO A 104 6.13 6.56 -27.17
CA PRO A 104 4.89 7.27 -27.46
C PRO A 104 3.83 6.35 -28.09
N ASP A 105 2.57 6.60 -27.76
CA ASP A 105 1.40 5.87 -28.27
C ASP A 105 1.32 4.39 -27.86
N ILE A 106 2.02 3.97 -26.80
CA ILE A 106 1.95 2.59 -26.27
C ILE A 106 0.54 2.24 -25.75
N VAL A 107 -0.20 3.24 -25.27
CA VAL A 107 -1.61 3.14 -24.92
C VAL A 107 -2.38 4.24 -25.63
N ARG A 108 -3.61 3.93 -26.05
CA ARG A 108 -4.48 4.96 -26.63
C ARG A 108 -4.84 6.05 -25.62
N LYS A 109 -4.91 5.70 -24.35
CA LYS A 109 -5.22 6.62 -23.26
C LYS A 109 -4.50 6.15 -21.99
N LEU A 110 -3.72 7.04 -21.38
CA LEU A 110 -3.11 6.79 -20.08
C LEU A 110 -4.19 6.48 -19.02
N PRO A 111 -3.95 5.49 -18.15
CA PRO A 111 -4.84 5.22 -17.03
C PRO A 111 -4.83 6.38 -16.05
N THR A 112 -5.93 6.58 -15.35
CA THR A 112 -5.98 7.50 -14.21
C THR A 112 -5.51 6.82 -12.93
N ILE A 113 -5.17 7.59 -11.90
CA ILE A 113 -4.84 7.04 -10.59
C ILE A 113 -5.95 6.15 -10.04
N LYS A 114 -7.23 6.50 -10.28
CA LYS A 114 -8.39 5.72 -9.86
C LYS A 114 -8.52 4.39 -10.59
N ASP A 115 -8.13 4.33 -11.86
CA ASP A 115 -8.11 3.08 -12.62
C ASP A 115 -7.11 2.12 -11.98
N ILE A 116 -5.91 2.61 -11.67
CA ILE A 116 -4.83 1.83 -11.03
C ILE A 116 -5.21 1.41 -9.61
N GLU A 117 -5.80 2.30 -8.81
CA GLU A 117 -6.35 1.98 -7.49
C GLU A 117 -7.37 0.84 -7.59
N GLY A 118 -8.32 0.94 -8.52
CA GLY A 118 -9.32 -0.10 -8.74
C GLY A 118 -8.72 -1.43 -9.17
N TRP A 119 -7.69 -1.43 -10.02
CA TRP A 119 -6.99 -2.66 -10.40
C TRP A 119 -6.26 -3.31 -9.22
N ILE A 120 -5.58 -2.51 -8.39
CA ILE A 120 -4.87 -2.99 -7.21
C ILE A 120 -5.86 -3.54 -6.17
N GLU A 121 -7.01 -2.90 -5.96
CA GLU A 121 -8.06 -3.40 -5.07
C GLU A 121 -8.63 -4.73 -5.57
N ALA A 122 -8.99 -4.82 -6.85
CA ALA A 122 -9.48 -6.06 -7.44
C ALA A 122 -8.44 -7.20 -7.37
N ALA A 123 -7.16 -6.87 -7.56
CA ALA A 123 -6.07 -7.82 -7.41
C ALA A 123 -5.96 -8.35 -5.97
N LYS A 124 -6.07 -7.46 -4.98
CA LYS A 124 -6.04 -7.83 -3.56
C LYS A 124 -7.23 -8.73 -3.19
N GLU A 125 -8.43 -8.40 -3.67
CA GLU A 125 -9.63 -9.23 -3.48
C GLU A 125 -9.44 -10.63 -4.08
N LYS A 126 -8.94 -10.74 -5.32
CA LYS A 126 -8.70 -12.02 -6.01
C LYS A 126 -7.84 -12.99 -5.19
N TYR A 127 -6.84 -12.47 -4.47
CA TYR A 127 -5.90 -13.27 -3.68
C TYR A 127 -6.19 -13.26 -2.17
N ASN A 128 -7.36 -12.76 -1.75
CA ASN A 128 -7.71 -12.56 -0.33
C ASN A 128 -6.61 -11.83 0.46
N ILE A 129 -5.90 -10.92 -0.21
CA ILE A 129 -4.90 -10.06 0.40
C ILE A 129 -5.67 -9.00 1.19
N LYS A 130 -5.67 -9.12 2.52
CA LYS A 130 -6.28 -8.11 3.38
C LYS A 130 -5.54 -6.80 3.18
N ILE A 131 -6.25 -5.81 2.66
CA ILE A 131 -5.75 -4.43 2.57
C ILE A 131 -5.80 -3.87 3.99
N GLU A 132 -4.71 -3.96 4.72
CA GLU A 132 -4.51 -3.05 5.84
C GLU A 132 -4.30 -1.68 5.21
N LYS A 133 -5.34 -0.83 5.25
CA LYS A 133 -5.25 0.57 4.84
C LYS A 133 -4.23 1.23 5.75
N GLU A 134 -3.08 1.56 5.16
CA GLU A 134 -1.90 2.27 5.70
C GLU A 134 -2.04 2.88 7.11
N GLY A 135 -1.80 1.99 8.07
CA GLY A 135 -0.97 2.06 9.26
C GLY A 135 -0.61 0.59 9.57
N PRO A 136 0.49 0.24 10.27
CA PRO A 136 0.57 -1.12 10.80
C PRO A 136 -0.68 -1.24 11.66
N GLY A 137 -1.60 -2.17 11.39
CA GLY A 137 -2.86 -2.33 12.13
C GLY A 137 -2.59 -2.62 13.61
N MET A 138 -2.10 -1.62 14.33
CA MET A 138 -1.45 -1.72 15.61
C MET A 138 -2.59 -1.71 16.60
N ASP A 139 -2.60 -2.74 17.42
CA ASP A 139 -3.56 -2.79 18.52
C ASP A 139 -3.42 -1.52 19.34
N ILE A 140 -4.56 -0.94 19.73
CA ILE A 140 -4.64 0.33 20.45
C ILE A 140 -3.80 0.30 21.75
N ILE A 141 -3.58 -0.89 22.32
CA ILE A 141 -2.73 -1.13 23.48
C ILE A 141 -1.25 -0.74 23.25
N ASN A 142 -0.81 -0.64 22.00
CA ASN A 142 0.56 -0.24 21.69
C ASN A 142 0.77 1.26 21.77
N ILE A 143 -0.27 2.10 21.77
CA ILE A 143 -0.11 3.55 21.97
C ILE A 143 0.40 3.79 23.40
N GLU A 144 1.44 4.62 23.52
CA GLU A 144 2.03 4.97 24.81
C GLU A 144 0.96 5.52 25.77
N GLY A 145 0.91 4.96 26.98
CA GLY A 145 -0.12 5.26 27.98
C GLY A 145 -1.43 4.45 27.89
N ILE A 146 -1.66 3.65 26.83
CA ILE A 146 -2.82 2.73 26.75
C ILE A 146 -2.47 1.36 27.34
N GLY A 147 -2.54 1.26 28.66
CA GLY A 147 -2.46 -0.06 29.33
C GLY A 147 -3.73 -0.90 29.15
N ASN A 148 -3.67 -2.18 29.57
CA ASN A 148 -4.77 -3.15 29.53
C ASN A 148 -6.15 -2.61 29.98
N LYS A 149 -6.17 -1.74 31.00
CA LYS A 149 -7.40 -1.14 31.53
C LYS A 149 -8.07 -0.22 30.50
N TYR A 150 -7.28 0.61 29.80
CA TYR A 150 -7.79 1.55 28.81
C TYR A 150 -8.09 0.86 27.48
N SER A 151 -7.23 -0.06 27.04
CA SER A 151 -7.48 -0.84 25.82
C SER A 151 -8.83 -1.57 25.90
N LYS A 152 -9.12 -2.29 27.00
CA LYS A 152 -10.43 -2.96 27.18
C LYS A 152 -11.64 -2.03 27.10
N LYS A 153 -11.52 -0.82 27.64
CA LYS A 153 -12.58 0.20 27.59
C LYS A 153 -12.79 0.72 26.16
N LEU A 154 -11.71 1.00 25.45
CA LEU A 154 -11.74 1.45 24.06
C LEU A 154 -12.28 0.36 23.13
N GLU A 155 -11.83 -0.89 23.31
CA GLU A 155 -12.31 -2.04 22.55
C GLU A 155 -13.81 -2.29 22.75
N SER A 156 -14.31 -2.13 23.99
CA SER A 156 -15.73 -2.21 24.31
C SER A 156 -16.55 -1.10 23.65
N ALA A 157 -15.93 0.05 23.38
CA ALA A 157 -16.52 1.16 22.62
C ALA A 157 -16.33 1.01 21.09
N GLY A 158 -15.72 -0.08 20.62
CA GLY A 158 -15.48 -0.36 19.20
C GLY A 158 -14.13 0.08 18.65
N TYR A 159 -13.23 0.60 19.50
CA TYR A 159 -11.91 1.11 19.12
C TYR A 159 -10.84 0.07 19.48
N LYS A 160 -10.41 -0.72 18.49
CA LYS A 160 -9.45 -1.81 18.68
C LYS A 160 -8.07 -1.51 18.11
N LYS A 161 -8.02 -0.65 17.11
CA LYS A 161 -6.82 -0.33 16.35
C LYS A 161 -6.53 1.17 16.40
N CYS A 162 -5.26 1.55 16.26
CA CYS A 162 -4.83 2.96 16.31
C CYS A 162 -5.59 3.82 15.29
N GLU A 163 -5.89 3.27 14.11
CA GLU A 163 -6.61 3.94 13.04
C GLU A 163 -8.03 4.35 13.45
N ASN A 164 -8.62 3.68 14.44
CA ASN A 164 -9.93 4.06 14.96
C ASN A 164 -9.90 5.42 15.68
N LEU A 165 -8.73 5.88 16.13
CA LEU A 165 -8.57 7.19 16.79
C LEU A 165 -8.23 8.32 15.81
N LEU A 166 -7.97 8.03 14.53
CA LEU A 166 -7.60 9.05 13.55
C LEU A 166 -8.78 9.95 13.21
N SER A 167 -8.49 11.25 13.02
CA SER A 167 -9.44 12.26 12.54
C SER A 167 -10.72 12.41 13.37
N MET A 168 -10.70 12.04 14.67
CA MET A 168 -11.82 12.29 15.56
C MET A 168 -12.04 13.80 15.72
N THR A 169 -13.29 14.23 15.61
CA THR A 169 -13.68 15.60 15.92
C THR A 169 -13.76 15.78 17.44
N LYS A 170 -13.83 17.04 17.91
CA LYS A 170 -14.09 17.34 19.32
C LYS A 170 -15.35 16.63 19.84
N GLU A 171 -16.40 16.55 19.02
CA GLU A 171 -17.64 15.86 19.36
C GLU A 171 -17.44 14.34 19.48
N ASP A 172 -16.66 13.74 18.57
CA ASP A 172 -16.32 12.31 18.63
C ASP A 172 -15.53 11.98 19.91
N ILE A 173 -14.56 12.82 20.27
CA ILE A 173 -13.75 12.69 21.49
C ILE A 173 -14.65 12.77 22.72
N GLU A 174 -15.55 13.76 22.78
CA GLU A 174 -16.50 13.92 23.89
C GLU A 174 -17.44 12.72 24.02
N LYS A 175 -17.92 12.18 22.90
CA LYS A 175 -18.76 10.98 22.85
C LYS A 175 -18.02 9.73 23.31
N LEU A 176 -16.77 9.55 22.88
CA LEU A 176 -15.93 8.43 23.32
C LEU A 176 -15.58 8.57 24.81
N ALA A 177 -15.29 9.78 25.27
CA ALA A 177 -15.02 10.06 26.68
C ALA A 177 -16.21 9.66 27.56
N LYS A 178 -17.43 10.05 27.16
CA LYS A 178 -18.67 9.73 27.87
C LYS A 178 -18.96 8.23 27.90
N SER A 179 -18.76 7.52 26.79
CA SER A 179 -19.08 6.08 26.69
C SER A 179 -18.03 5.18 27.33
N SER A 180 -16.74 5.52 27.24
CA SER A 180 -15.63 4.73 27.81
C SER A 180 -15.29 5.10 29.26
N GLY A 181 -15.74 6.27 29.72
CA GLY A 181 -15.33 6.86 31.00
C GLY A 181 -13.83 7.16 31.05
N ILE A 182 -13.24 7.53 29.92
CA ILE A 182 -11.87 8.01 29.77
C ILE A 182 -11.94 9.53 29.58
N SER A 183 -10.97 10.29 30.08
CA SER A 183 -10.99 11.74 29.89
C SER A 183 -10.79 12.10 28.43
N ALA A 184 -11.52 13.12 27.95
CA ALA A 184 -11.36 13.66 26.60
C ALA A 184 -9.90 14.01 26.29
N LYS A 185 -9.18 14.59 27.26
CA LYS A 185 -7.76 14.93 27.14
C LYS A 185 -6.85 13.72 26.87
N LEU A 186 -7.14 12.55 27.45
CA LEU A 186 -6.35 11.34 27.18
C LEU A 186 -6.64 10.79 25.78
N ILE A 187 -7.91 10.81 25.37
CA ILE A 187 -8.31 10.36 24.03
C ILE A 187 -7.67 11.26 22.96
N ASP A 188 -7.71 12.57 23.16
CA ASP A 188 -7.08 13.58 22.29
C ASP A 188 -5.58 13.31 22.14
N LYS A 189 -4.87 13.10 23.26
CA LYS A 189 -3.45 12.71 23.23
C LYS A 189 -3.20 11.41 22.47
N TRP A 190 -4.04 10.39 22.66
CA TRP A 190 -3.88 9.11 21.95
C TRP A 190 -4.20 9.22 20.46
N GLN A 191 -5.10 10.12 20.07
CA GLN A 191 -5.35 10.47 18.67
C GLN A 191 -4.11 11.15 18.05
N GLU A 192 -3.47 12.10 18.74
CA GLU A 192 -2.22 12.73 18.30
C GLU A 192 -1.12 11.68 18.08
N HIS A 193 -0.97 10.75 19.03
CA HIS A 193 -0.03 9.63 18.89
C HIS A 193 -0.37 8.72 17.71
N ALA A 194 -1.65 8.36 17.56
CA ALA A 194 -2.09 7.51 16.46
C ALA A 194 -1.80 8.15 15.11
N ASP A 195 -1.95 9.47 14.98
CA ASP A 195 -1.60 10.19 13.76
C ASP A 195 -0.10 10.10 13.48
N LEU A 196 0.76 10.44 14.45
CA LEU A 196 2.21 10.37 14.30
C LEU A 196 2.74 8.96 13.98
N MET A 197 2.12 7.93 14.55
CA MET A 197 2.48 6.52 14.34
C MET A 197 2.16 6.00 12.92
N ARG A 198 1.51 6.80 12.07
CA ARG A 198 1.38 6.52 10.62
C ARG A 198 2.73 6.58 9.91
N ILE A 199 3.70 7.33 10.44
CA ILE A 199 5.03 7.49 9.84
C ILE A 199 5.87 6.24 10.14
N LYS A 200 6.40 5.60 9.10
CA LYS A 200 7.22 4.40 9.25
C LYS A 200 8.50 4.73 10.02
N GLY A 201 8.70 4.01 11.12
CA GLY A 201 9.81 4.20 12.04
C GLY A 201 9.47 5.06 13.27
N VAL A 202 8.31 5.72 13.29
CA VAL A 202 7.78 6.41 14.46
C VAL A 202 6.92 5.42 15.26
N GLY A 203 7.55 4.75 16.22
CA GLY A 203 6.84 3.90 17.18
C GLY A 203 6.24 4.70 18.35
N PRO A 204 5.61 4.01 19.32
CA PRO A 204 4.92 4.65 20.46
C PRO A 204 5.81 5.61 21.27
N GLU A 205 7.05 5.21 21.55
CA GLU A 205 8.03 6.01 22.29
C GLU A 205 8.38 7.31 21.53
N TYR A 206 8.56 7.24 20.21
CA TYR A 206 8.85 8.41 19.40
C TYR A 206 7.62 9.31 19.20
N ALA A 207 6.42 8.73 19.10
CA ALA A 207 5.19 9.50 19.06
C ALA A 207 4.98 10.30 20.36
N GLU A 208 5.21 9.68 21.52
CA GLU A 208 5.21 10.39 22.81
C GLU A 208 6.29 11.48 22.87
N ALA A 209 7.51 11.17 22.41
CA ALA A 209 8.61 12.15 22.42
C ALA A 209 8.30 13.38 21.55
N LEU A 210 7.79 13.15 20.32
CA LEU A 210 7.37 14.20 19.39
C LEU A 210 6.25 15.05 20.01
N ASN A 211 5.24 14.41 20.59
CA ASN A 211 4.13 15.08 21.28
C ASN A 211 4.63 15.98 22.42
N GLN A 212 5.54 15.47 23.27
CA GLN A 212 6.11 16.24 24.38
C GLN A 212 6.96 17.45 23.95
N ILE A 213 7.55 17.43 22.75
CA ILE A 213 8.26 18.60 22.20
C ILE A 213 7.35 19.53 21.36
N GLY A 214 6.04 19.29 21.43
CA GLY A 214 5.00 20.09 20.80
C GLY A 214 4.84 19.82 19.31
N ILE A 215 5.01 18.56 18.90
CA ILE A 215 4.67 18.08 17.55
C ILE A 215 3.54 17.08 17.73
N ASP A 216 2.30 17.48 17.48
CA ASP A 216 1.10 16.71 17.83
C ASP A 216 0.42 16.02 16.64
N SER A 217 0.86 16.30 15.42
CA SER A 217 0.25 15.77 14.20
C SER A 217 1.28 15.57 13.09
N VAL A 218 0.95 14.68 12.16
CA VAL A 218 1.74 14.44 10.94
C VAL A 218 1.86 15.74 10.13
N LYS A 219 0.76 16.48 10.02
CA LYS A 219 0.71 17.76 9.30
C LYS A 219 1.66 18.79 9.90
N GLU A 220 1.71 18.89 11.23
CA GLU A 220 2.65 19.78 11.91
C GLU A 220 4.09 19.29 11.70
N PHE A 221 4.32 17.98 11.84
CA PHE A 221 5.65 17.41 11.71
C PHE A 221 6.25 17.65 10.32
N ALA A 222 5.44 17.55 9.26
CA ALA A 222 5.82 17.82 7.87
C ALA A 222 6.44 19.22 7.64
N GLN A 223 6.15 20.17 8.53
CA GLN A 223 6.63 21.56 8.45
C GLN A 223 7.88 21.82 9.32
N ARG A 224 8.34 20.83 10.10
CA ARG A 224 9.46 21.01 11.02
C ARG A 224 10.80 20.94 10.31
N ASN A 225 11.81 21.54 10.96
CA ASN A 225 13.20 21.41 10.56
C ASN A 225 13.81 20.16 11.23
N PRO A 226 14.46 19.25 10.48
CA PRO A 226 15.00 18.00 11.04
C PRO A 226 16.02 18.23 12.16
N LYS A 227 16.98 19.15 11.95
CA LYS A 227 18.04 19.43 12.93
C LYS A 227 17.48 19.98 14.23
N ASN A 228 16.61 20.99 14.15
CA ASN A 228 15.96 21.56 15.33
C ASN A 228 15.06 20.54 16.06
N THR A 229 14.45 19.61 15.31
CA THR A 229 13.63 18.56 15.90
C THR A 229 14.49 17.56 16.67
N LEU A 230 15.61 17.11 16.08
CA LEU A 230 16.56 16.24 16.77
C LEU A 230 17.12 16.90 18.05
N GLU A 231 17.55 18.17 17.97
CA GLU A 231 18.04 18.91 19.14
C GLU A 231 17.00 18.98 20.27
N LYS A 232 15.72 19.11 19.94
CA LYS A 232 14.62 19.07 20.92
C LYS A 232 14.42 17.66 21.50
N ILE A 233 14.52 16.61 20.70
CA ILE A 233 14.43 15.22 21.17
C ILE A 233 15.61 14.92 22.12
N GLU A 234 16.83 15.33 21.77
CA GLU A 234 18.01 15.18 22.64
C GLU A 234 17.87 15.95 23.96
N LYS A 235 17.28 17.14 23.92
CA LYS A 235 16.99 17.90 25.12
C LYS A 235 15.95 17.20 25.99
N LEU A 236 14.88 16.69 25.38
CA LEU A 236 13.85 15.92 26.08
C LEU A 236 14.46 14.68 26.74
N ASP A 237 15.30 13.94 26.04
CA ASP A 237 15.99 12.74 26.55
C ASP A 237 16.86 13.05 27.77
N LYS A 238 17.58 14.19 27.74
CA LYS A 238 18.36 14.66 28.91
C LYS A 238 17.48 15.00 30.12
N GLU A 239 16.29 15.55 29.88
CA GLU A 239 15.35 15.93 30.94
C GLU A 239 14.52 14.75 31.44
N LYS A 240 14.23 13.78 30.56
CA LYS A 240 13.34 12.63 30.78
C LYS A 240 13.88 11.40 30.01
N PRO A 241 14.93 10.74 30.53
CA PRO A 241 15.62 9.65 29.83
C PRO A 241 14.78 8.39 29.63
N ASP A 242 13.63 8.28 30.31
CA ASP A 242 12.75 7.11 30.19
C ASP A 242 11.72 7.21 29.05
N VAL A 243 11.69 8.32 28.31
CA VAL A 243 10.69 8.52 27.23
C VAL A 243 11.04 7.73 25.96
N ILE A 244 12.32 7.62 25.62
CA ILE A 244 12.80 6.87 24.45
C ILE A 244 13.96 5.97 24.86
N ARG A 245 14.00 4.75 24.33
CA ARG A 245 15.12 3.84 24.62
C ARG A 245 16.40 4.17 23.85
N LYS A 246 16.26 4.88 22.73
CA LYS A 246 17.38 5.21 21.83
C LYS A 246 17.09 6.52 21.12
N LEU A 247 18.08 7.41 21.12
CA LEU A 247 18.04 8.63 20.31
C LEU A 247 17.99 8.28 18.81
N PRO A 248 17.10 8.93 18.03
CA PRO A 248 17.11 8.79 16.58
C PRO A 248 18.34 9.47 15.99
N LEU A 249 18.75 9.06 14.80
CA LEU A 249 19.74 9.78 14.01
C LEU A 249 19.07 10.93 13.26
N LEU A 250 19.85 11.94 12.85
CA LEU A 250 19.34 13.03 12.01
C LEU A 250 18.64 12.51 10.75
N LYS A 251 19.23 11.49 10.11
CA LYS A 251 18.66 10.85 8.92
C LYS A 251 17.31 10.19 9.17
N ASP A 252 17.08 9.66 10.39
CA ASP A 252 15.79 9.08 10.75
C ASP A 252 14.72 10.19 10.80
N VAL A 253 15.04 11.31 11.43
CA VAL A 253 14.16 12.48 11.54
C VAL A 253 13.89 13.14 10.18
N GLU A 254 14.91 13.25 9.31
CA GLU A 254 14.76 13.72 7.93
C GLU A 254 13.76 12.84 7.16
N ASN A 255 13.95 11.52 7.21
CA ASN A 255 13.08 10.55 6.57
C ASN A 255 11.66 10.56 7.16
N TRP A 256 11.48 10.78 8.46
CA TRP A 256 10.17 10.92 9.07
C TRP A 256 9.43 12.16 8.59
N ILE A 257 10.13 13.29 8.47
CA ILE A 257 9.55 14.54 7.96
C ILE A 257 9.21 14.43 6.48
N GLU A 258 10.02 13.74 5.67
CA GLU A 258 9.70 13.46 4.27
C GLU A 258 8.43 12.63 4.13
N GLN A 259 8.33 11.52 4.87
CA GLN A 259 7.10 10.72 4.92
C GLN A 259 5.89 11.54 5.40
N ALA A 260 6.07 12.39 6.41
CA ALA A 260 5.00 13.25 6.90
C ALA A 260 4.47 14.22 5.83
N LYS A 261 5.30 14.66 4.89
CA LYS A 261 4.88 15.50 3.76
C LYS A 261 4.10 14.72 2.70
N GLU A 262 4.33 13.41 2.59
CA GLU A 262 3.63 12.53 1.66
C GLU A 262 2.28 12.06 2.21
N LEU A 263 2.17 11.98 3.54
CA LEU A 263 0.93 11.66 4.23
C LEU A 263 -0.04 12.87 4.19
N LYS A 264 -1.20 12.66 3.56
CA LYS A 264 -2.31 13.61 3.54
C LYS A 264 -3.15 13.53 4.82
#